data_AF-A0A2U3LB98-F1
#
_entry.id   AF-A0A2U3LB98-F1
#
_cell.length_a   1.000
_cell.length_b   1.000
_cell.length_c   1.000
_cell.angle_alpha   90.00
_cell.angle_beta   90.00
_cell.angle_gamma   90.00
#
_symmetry.space_group_name_H-M   'P 1'
#
loop_
_entity.id
_entity.type
_entity.pdbx_description
1 polymer ?
#
loop_
_entity_poly.entity_id
_entity_poly.type
_entity_poly.pdbx_seq_one_letter_code
_entity_poly.pdbx_strand_id
1 'polypeptide(L)' 'MSIAIRIDEELYDQAKRTALAESRTVPLQIAYWAKLGKLALENPDLPIEFIRDILIAKNMNEHETFSFEE' A
#
# COMPACT_ATOMS: atom_id res chain seq x y z
N MET A 1 19.02 0.47 4.30
CA MET A 1 19.60 -0.88 4.21
C MET A 1 18.69 -1.68 3.30
N SER A 2 19.17 -2.17 2.15
CA SER A 2 18.37 -2.97 1.21
C SER A 2 18.74 -4.44 1.35
N ILE A 3 17.74 -5.31 1.29
CA ILE A 3 17.92 -6.77 1.32
C ILE A 3 17.44 -7.30 -0.03
N ALA A 4 18.30 -8.03 -0.73
CA ALA A 4 17.93 -8.68 -1.98
C ALA A 4 17.06 -9.91 -1.67
N ILE A 5 15.90 -9.99 -2.31
CA ILE A 5 14.97 -11.12 -2.21
C ILE A 5 14.76 -11.69 -3.60
N ARG A 6 14.68 -13.02 -3.70
CA ARG A 6 14.24 -13.70 -4.93
C ARG A 6 12.72 -13.71 -4.96
N ILE A 7 12.16 -13.41 -6.12
CA ILE A 7 10.73 -13.41 -6.39
C ILE A 7 10.49 -14.10 -7.74
N ASP A 8 9.35 -14.74 -7.88
CA ASP A 8 8.96 -15.37 -9.14
C ASP A 8 8.76 -14.34 -10.25
N GLU A 9 9.11 -14.72 -11.48
CA GLU A 9 9.02 -13.86 -12.66
C GLU A 9 7.57 -13.39 -12.90
N GLU A 10 6.60 -14.28 -12.69
CA GLU A 10 5.18 -13.95 -12.81
C GLU A 10 4.76 -12.84 -11.83
N LEU A 11 5.17 -12.95 -10.55
CA LEU A 11 4.88 -11.94 -9.54
C LEU A 11 5.54 -10.59 -9.89
N TYR A 12 6.78 -10.64 -10.38
CA TYR A 12 7.49 -9.44 -10.81
C TYR A 12 6.78 -8.73 -11.97
N ASP A 13 6.34 -9.48 -12.98
CA ASP A 13 5.64 -8.93 -14.14
C ASP A 13 4.28 -8.35 -13.78
N GLN A 14 3.53 -9.01 -12.89
CA GLN A 14 2.28 -8.47 -12.35
C GLN A 14 2.55 -7.16 -11.60
N ALA A 15 3.53 -7.15 -10.69
CA ALA A 15 3.89 -5.96 -9.93
C ALA A 15 4.34 -4.83 -10.86
N LYS A 16 5.09 -5.12 -11.92
CA LYS A 16 5.55 -4.14 -12.90
C LYS A 16 4.40 -3.45 -13.63
N ARG A 17 3.39 -4.21 -14.07
CA ARG A 17 2.20 -3.66 -14.74
C ARG A 17 1.40 -2.76 -13.80
N THR A 18 1.14 -3.23 -12.58
CA THR A 18 0.38 -2.46 -11.59
C THR A 18 1.15 -1.23 -11.11
N ALA A 19 2.45 -1.35 -10.89
CA ALA A 19 3.31 -0.24 -10.48
C ALA A 19 3.27 0.91 -11.50
N LEU A 20 3.29 0.59 -12.80
CA LEU A 20 3.15 1.58 -13.87
C LEU A 20 1.81 2.30 -13.82
N ALA A 21 0.71 1.55 -13.59
CA ALA A 21 -0.64 2.11 -13.50
C ALA A 21 -0.84 2.99 -12.24
N GLU A 22 -0.20 2.62 -11.13
CA GLU A 22 -0.36 3.29 -9.84
C GLU A 22 0.76 4.31 -9.53
N SER A 23 1.60 4.65 -10.52
CA SER A 23 2.74 5.56 -10.39
C SER A 23 3.70 5.19 -9.25
N ARG A 24 4.01 3.89 -9.11
CA ARG A 24 4.96 3.36 -8.12
C ARG A 24 6.16 2.67 -8.79
N THR A 25 7.22 2.46 -8.03
CA THR A 25 8.30 1.55 -8.45
C THR A 25 7.88 0.10 -8.18
N VAL A 26 8.44 -0.87 -8.92
CA VAL A 26 8.13 -2.29 -8.72
C VAL A 26 8.38 -2.76 -7.28
N PRO A 27 9.51 -2.42 -6.63
CA PRO A 27 9.73 -2.79 -5.22
C PRO A 27 8.68 -2.18 -4.29
N LEU A 28 8.25 -0.94 -4.55
CA LEU A 28 7.23 -0.27 -3.74
C LEU A 28 5.86 -0.93 -3.91
N GLN A 29 5.52 -1.38 -5.12
CA GLN A 29 4.28 -2.10 -5.38
C GLN A 29 4.24 -3.44 -4.65
N ILE A 30 5.34 -4.21 -4.68
CA ILE A 30 5.44 -5.48 -3.95
C ILE A 30 5.34 -5.22 -2.43
N ALA A 31 6.03 -4.21 -1.91
CA ALA A 31 5.94 -3.82 -0.51
C ALA A 31 4.51 -3.40 -0.11
N TYR A 32 3.80 -2.71 -1.00
CA TYR A 32 2.41 -2.32 -0.81
C TYR A 32 1.50 -3.55 -0.70
N TRP A 33 1.60 -4.51 -1.63
CA TRP A 33 0.84 -5.76 -1.56
C TRP A 33 1.16 -6.56 -0.31
N ALA A 34 2.43 -6.67 0.09
CA ALA A 34 2.82 -7.36 1.32
C ALA A 34 2.22 -6.68 2.56
N LYS A 35 2.23 -5.34 2.61
CA LYS A 35 1.60 -4.57 3.70
C LYS A 35 0.09 -4.78 3.74
N LEU A 36 -0.57 -4.72 2.59
CA LEU A 36 -2.01 -4.93 2.48
C LEU A 36 -2.41 -6.35 2.90
N GLY A 37 -1.69 -7.37 2.42
CA GLY A 37 -1.91 -8.76 2.80
C GLY A 37 -1.71 -9.01 4.29
N LYS A 38 -0.67 -8.42 4.90
CA LYS A 38 -0.46 -8.50 6.35
C LYS A 38 -1.65 -7.91 7.12
N LEU A 39 -2.13 -6.73 6.75
CA LEU A 39 -3.25 -6.07 7.41
C LEU A 39 -4.56 -6.84 7.24
N ALA A 40 -4.78 -7.44 6.06
CA ALA A 40 -5.94 -8.29 5.81
C ALA A 40 -5.91 -9.56 6.66
N LEU A 41 -4.73 -10.16 6.87
CA LEU A 41 -4.57 -11.31 7.77
C LEU A 41 -4.78 -10.95 9.25
N GLU A 42 -4.37 -9.75 9.66
CA GLU A 42 -4.57 -9.25 11.03
C GLU A 42 -6.03 -8.84 11.29
N ASN A 43 -6.78 -8.49 10.25
CA ASN A 43 -8.16 -8.01 10.34
C ASN A 43 -9.06 -8.78 9.35
N PRO A 44 -9.30 -10.08 9.57
CA PRO A 44 -9.98 -10.96 8.60
C PRO A 44 -11.43 -10.55 8.34
N ASP A 45 -12.07 -9.85 9.27
CA ASP A 45 -13.44 -9.38 9.16
C ASP A 45 -13.58 -8.11 8.29
N LEU A 46 -12.45 -7.47 7.97
CA LEU A 46 -12.45 -6.26 7.15
C LEU A 46 -12.18 -6.59 5.68
N PRO A 47 -13.03 -6.12 4.75
CA PRO A 47 -12.76 -6.24 3.32
C PRO A 47 -11.42 -5.58 2.97
N ILE A 48 -10.64 -6.23 2.11
CA ILE A 48 -9.32 -5.74 1.70
C ILE A 48 -9.38 -4.33 1.06
N GLU A 49 -10.48 -4.01 0.38
CA GLU A 49 -10.72 -2.69 -0.19
C GLU A 49 -10.85 -1.61 0.89
N PHE A 50 -11.53 -1.91 1.99
CA PHE A 50 -11.66 -1.00 3.13
C PHE A 50 -10.31 -0.70 3.77
N ILE A 51 -9.46 -1.74 3.93
CA ILE A 51 -8.09 -1.59 4.43
C ILE A 51 -7.26 -0.72 3.48
N ARG A 52 -7.37 -0.91 2.16
CA ARG A 52 -6.72 -0.07 1.16
C ARG A 52 -7.13 1.39 1.33
N ASP A 53 -8.43 1.66 1.44
CA ASP A 53 -8.94 3.02 1.46
C ASP A 53 -8.49 3.76 2.73
N ILE A 54 -8.42 3.07 3.88
CA ILE A 54 -7.81 3.61 5.11
C ILE A 54 -6.34 3.97 4.91
N LEU A 55 -5.57 3.12 4.23
CA LEU A 55 -4.15 3.40 3.95
C LEU A 55 -3.97 4.63 3.04
N ILE A 56 -4.86 4.80 2.07
CA ILE A 56 -4.87 5.98 1.20
C ILE A 56 -5.20 7.22 2.02
N ALA A 57 -6.29 7.19 2.80
CA ALA A 57 -6.69 8.30 3.68
C ALA A 57 -5.58 8.70 4.65
N LYS A 58 -4.87 7.74 5.25
CA LYS A 58 -3.72 8.00 6.12
C LYS A 58 -2.55 8.72 5.43
N ASN A 59 -2.33 8.49 4.14
CA ASN A 59 -1.28 9.18 3.38
C ASN A 59 -1.73 10.53 2.82
N MET A 60 -3.05 10.78 2.71
CA MET A 60 -3.61 12.04 2.26
C MET A 60 -3.59 13.15 3.33
N ASN A 61 -3.39 12.81 4.60
CA ASN A 61 -3.41 13.79 5.69
C ASN A 61 -2.12 14.62 5.75
N GLU A 62 -2.07 15.67 4.93
CA GLU A 62 -1.70 17.00 5.40
C GLU A 62 -2.77 17.42 6.41
N HIS A 63 -2.51 17.22 7.70
CA HIS A 63 -3.42 17.68 8.74
C HIS A 63 -3.43 19.21 8.76
N GLU A 64 -4.39 19.83 8.08
CA GLU A 64 -4.79 21.19 8.44
C GLU A 64 -5.56 21.07 9.76
N THR A 65 -4.89 21.37 10.86
CA THR A 65 -5.55 21.50 12.16
C THR A 65 -6.56 22.62 12.05
N PHE A 66 -7.84 22.29 11.96
CA PHE A 66 -8.90 23.28 12.04
C PHE A 66 -8.90 23.88 13.45
N SER A 67 -8.32 25.09 13.57
CA SER A 67 -8.38 25.87 14.80
C SER A 67 -9.68 26.66 14.80
N PHE A 68 -10.52 26.43 15.82
CA PHE A 68 -11.65 27.32 16.06
C PHE A 68 -11.08 28.61 16.67
N GLU A 69 -11.10 29.72 15.92
CA GLU A 69 -10.94 31.05 16.52
C GLU A 69 -12.27 31.38 17.23
N GLU A 70 -12.16 31.67 18.53
CA GLU A 70 -13.26 32.07 19.43
C GLU A 70 -13.61 33.55 19.26
#